data_AF-Q6AK03-F1
#
_entry.id   AF-Q6AK03-F1
#
_cell.length_a   1.000
_cell.length_b   1.000
_cell.length_c   1.000
_cell.angle_alpha   90.00
_cell.angle_beta   90.00
_cell.angle_gamma   90.00
#
_symmetry.space_group_name_H-M   'P 1'
#
loop_
_entity.id
_entity.type
_entity.pdbx_description
1 polymer ?
#
loop_
_entity_poly.entity_id
_entity_poly.type
_entity_poly.pdbx_seq_one_letter_code
_entity_poly.pdbx_strand_id
1 'polypeptide(L)'
;MSIKTKQTFTELLETIKQLLGEEGCPWDKKQTNESIIKYLKSESQELIDALEKKDYPNICEELGDVLYIVILISSINKKEGQFSLEDVFREVNAKLVRRHPHVFAGTSYETEEDLAKQWEKIKQQEKHDAKIQIAPTNNNKGNIK
;
A
#
# COMPACT_ATOMS: atom_id res chain seq x y z
N MET A 1 12.23 13.78 -7.60
CA MET A 1 12.81 12.45 -7.33
C MET A 1 14.06 12.30 -8.18
N SER A 2 15.19 11.89 -7.59
CA SER A 2 16.43 11.70 -8.34
C SER A 2 16.30 10.55 -9.35
N ILE A 3 17.07 10.59 -10.44
CA ILE A 3 17.15 9.48 -11.40
C ILE A 3 17.56 8.18 -10.68
N LYS A 4 18.51 8.30 -9.74
CA LYS A 4 18.99 7.19 -8.93
C LYS A 4 17.87 6.51 -8.12
N THR A 5 16.98 7.28 -7.50
CA THR A 5 15.86 6.73 -6.70
C THR A 5 14.89 5.92 -7.56
N LYS A 6 14.59 6.39 -8.77
CA LYS A 6 13.73 5.65 -9.71
C LYS A 6 14.40 4.34 -10.14
N GLN A 7 15.70 4.40 -10.40
CA GLN A 7 16.49 3.22 -10.76
C GLN A 7 16.51 2.18 -9.65
N THR A 8 16.88 2.56 -8.41
CA THR A 8 16.93 1.61 -7.28
C THR A 8 15.58 1.00 -6.95
N PHE A 9 14.50 1.77 -7.10
CA PHE A 9 13.15 1.24 -6.95
C PHE A 9 12.81 0.20 -8.03
N THR A 10 13.21 0.46 -9.28
CA THR A 10 13.03 -0.50 -10.39
C THR A 10 13.83 -1.78 -10.17
N GLU A 11 15.08 -1.66 -9.69
CA GLU A 11 15.93 -2.81 -9.34
C GLU A 11 15.31 -3.69 -8.25
N LEU A 12 14.69 -3.09 -7.22
CA LEU A 12 13.94 -3.82 -6.20
C LEU A 12 12.76 -4.60 -6.81
N LEU A 13 11.96 -3.97 -7.68
CA LEU A 13 10.82 -4.63 -8.32
C LEU A 13 11.23 -5.81 -9.19
N GLU A 14 12.31 -5.68 -9.97
CA GLU A 14 12.84 -6.79 -10.76
C GLU A 14 13.42 -7.91 -9.88
N THR A 15 14.06 -7.56 -8.76
CA THR A 15 14.56 -8.55 -7.78
C THR A 15 13.41 -9.38 -7.21
N ILE A 16 12.33 -8.74 -6.76
CA ILE A 16 11.16 -9.43 -6.21
C ILE A 16 10.46 -10.27 -7.28
N LYS A 17 10.36 -9.77 -8.51
CA LYS A 17 9.82 -10.53 -9.64
C LYS A 17 10.65 -11.80 -9.91
N GLN A 18 11.98 -11.72 -9.81
CA GLN A 18 12.85 -12.89 -9.93
C GLN A 18 12.60 -13.89 -8.79
N LEU A 19 12.48 -13.41 -7.54
CA LEU A 19 12.14 -14.25 -6.38
C LEU A 19 10.80 -14.98 -6.55
N LEU A 20 9.84 -14.37 -7.24
CA LEU A 20 8.52 -14.95 -7.50
C LEU A 20 8.43 -15.74 -8.82
N GLY A 21 9.51 -15.79 -9.61
CA GLY A 21 9.59 -16.46 -10.89
C GLY A 21 9.56 -18.00 -10.80
N GLU A 22 9.64 -18.68 -11.95
CA GLU A 22 9.62 -20.15 -12.01
C GLU A 22 10.73 -20.78 -11.17
N GLU A 23 11.98 -20.31 -11.34
CA GLU A 23 13.16 -20.72 -10.56
C GLU A 23 13.37 -19.88 -9.28
N GLY A 24 12.33 -19.16 -8.86
CA GLY A 24 12.37 -18.27 -7.71
C GLY A 24 12.36 -18.99 -6.36
N CYS A 25 12.38 -18.20 -5.28
CA CYS A 25 12.39 -18.70 -3.91
C CYS A 25 11.10 -19.48 -3.59
N PRO A 26 11.20 -20.76 -3.19
CA PRO A 26 10.03 -21.57 -2.83
C PRO A 26 9.25 -21.00 -1.65
N TRP A 27 9.92 -20.27 -0.75
CA TRP A 27 9.28 -19.65 0.40
C TRP A 27 8.46 -18.43 -0.01
N ASP A 28 8.93 -17.57 -0.92
CA ASP A 28 8.17 -16.38 -1.34
C ASP A 28 6.93 -16.80 -2.13
N LYS A 29 7.07 -17.79 -3.02
CA LYS A 29 6.01 -18.27 -3.90
C LYS A 29 4.85 -18.95 -3.19
N LYS A 30 5.07 -19.52 -2.00
CA LYS A 30 4.04 -20.23 -1.22
C LYS A 30 3.25 -19.31 -0.29
N GLN A 31 3.59 -18.02 -0.20
CA GLN A 31 2.92 -17.10 0.69
C GLN A 31 1.49 -16.81 0.23
N THR A 32 0.61 -16.59 1.19
CA THR A 32 -0.76 -16.11 1.02
C THR A 32 -0.96 -14.84 1.83
N ASN A 33 -2.08 -14.16 1.64
CA ASN A 33 -2.44 -13.01 2.46
C ASN A 33 -2.43 -13.36 3.96
N GLU A 34 -2.93 -14.54 4.33
CA GLU A 34 -2.99 -15.01 5.72
C GLU A 34 -1.60 -15.32 6.29
N SER A 35 -0.73 -15.99 5.52
CA SER A 35 0.60 -16.37 6.00
C SER A 35 1.50 -15.16 6.23
N ILE A 36 1.29 -14.08 5.47
CA ILE A 36 2.08 -12.84 5.56
C ILE A 36 1.75 -12.00 6.79
N ILE A 37 0.55 -12.12 7.37
CA ILE A 37 0.12 -11.30 8.52
C ILE A 37 1.13 -11.33 9.67
N LYS A 38 1.70 -12.50 9.98
CA LYS A 38 2.65 -12.62 11.09
C LYS A 38 3.96 -11.87 10.82
N TYR A 39 4.43 -11.87 9.56
CA TYR A 39 5.63 -11.16 9.16
C TYR A 39 5.36 -9.65 9.16
N LEU A 40 4.23 -9.22 8.59
CA LEU A 40 3.83 -7.81 8.63
C LEU A 40 3.79 -7.27 10.07
N LYS A 41 3.30 -8.07 11.02
CA LYS A 41 3.30 -7.71 12.45
C LYS A 41 4.71 -7.62 13.03
N SER A 42 5.60 -8.57 12.72
CA SER A 42 6.98 -8.57 13.20
C SER A 42 7.72 -7.34 12.71
N GLU A 43 7.80 -7.13 11.38
CA GLU A 43 8.60 -6.04 10.82
C GLU A 43 8.02 -4.66 11.17
N SER A 44 6.68 -4.57 11.33
CA SER A 44 6.08 -3.34 11.85
C SER A 44 6.50 -3.06 13.29
N GLN A 45 6.63 -4.08 14.13
CA GLN A 45 7.09 -3.92 15.51
C GLN A 45 8.59 -3.61 15.57
N GLU A 46 9.41 -4.26 14.75
CA GLU A 46 10.84 -4.00 14.64
C GLU A 46 11.09 -2.57 14.16
N LEU A 47 10.32 -2.09 13.19
CA LEU A 47 10.34 -0.69 12.76
C LEU A 47 9.95 0.28 13.89
N ILE A 48 8.91 -0.03 14.66
CA ILE A 48 8.50 0.79 15.83
C ILE A 48 9.63 0.86 16.84
N ASP A 49 10.22 -0.28 17.20
CA ASP A 49 11.33 -0.37 18.14
C ASP A 49 12.55 0.44 17.66
N ALA A 50 12.88 0.37 16.37
CA ALA A 50 13.98 1.13 15.77
C ALA A 50 13.72 2.65 15.83
N LEU A 51 12.47 3.08 15.57
CA LEU A 51 12.04 4.47 15.66
C LEU A 51 12.14 5.00 17.10
N GLU A 52 11.67 4.23 18.09
CA GLU A 52 11.74 4.60 19.51
C GLU A 52 13.18 4.76 20.00
N LYS A 53 14.09 3.91 19.52
CA LYS A 53 15.52 3.94 19.85
C LYS A 53 16.32 4.95 19.04
N LYS A 54 15.72 5.57 18.01
CA LYS A 54 16.41 6.42 17.02
C LYS A 54 17.58 5.70 16.34
N ASP A 55 17.41 4.41 16.11
CA ASP A 55 18.41 3.54 15.49
C ASP A 55 18.28 3.64 13.96
N TYR A 56 18.89 4.67 13.38
CA TYR A 56 18.72 4.98 11.96
C TYR A 56 19.12 3.87 10.99
N PRO A 57 20.21 3.09 11.22
CA PRO A 57 20.49 1.90 10.43
C PRO A 57 19.31 0.92 10.41
N ASN A 58 18.78 0.55 11.59
CA ASN A 58 17.67 -0.37 11.69
C ASN A 58 16.37 0.25 11.13
N ILE A 59 16.12 1.55 11.33
CA ILE A 59 14.96 2.22 10.69
C ILE A 59 15.01 2.03 9.17
N CYS A 60 16.19 2.14 8.55
CA CYS A 60 16.33 1.94 7.10
C CYS A 60 16.10 0.48 6.69
N GLU A 61 16.58 -0.47 7.48
CA GLU A 61 16.42 -1.91 7.25
C GLU A 61 14.94 -2.31 7.35
N GLU A 62 14.30 -2.01 8.48
CA GLU A 62 12.91 -2.40 8.75
C GLU A 62 11.90 -1.69 7.84
N LEU A 63 12.18 -0.44 7.44
CA LEU A 63 11.38 0.23 6.40
C LEU A 63 11.45 -0.53 5.06
N GLY A 64 12.62 -1.10 4.75
CA GLY A 64 12.83 -1.95 3.58
C GLY A 64 12.00 -3.23 3.66
N ASP A 65 11.96 -3.88 4.82
CA ASP A 65 11.22 -5.13 5.01
C ASP A 65 9.71 -4.94 4.99
N VAL A 66 9.20 -3.86 5.61
CA VAL A 66 7.79 -3.47 5.47
C VAL A 66 7.44 -3.16 4.01
N LEU A 67 8.33 -2.46 3.28
CA LEU A 67 8.12 -2.19 1.85
C LEU A 67 8.11 -3.47 1.01
N TYR A 68 9.02 -4.40 1.30
CA TYR A 68 9.06 -5.70 0.64
C TYR A 68 7.74 -6.45 0.84
N ILE A 69 7.22 -6.51 2.08
CA ILE A 69 5.96 -7.16 2.40
C ILE A 69 4.79 -6.51 1.64
N VAL A 70 4.73 -5.19 1.52
CA VAL A 70 3.70 -4.48 0.72
C VAL A 70 3.73 -4.92 -0.75
N ILE A 71 4.92 -5.03 -1.34
CA ILE A 71 5.09 -5.46 -2.73
C ILE A 71 4.72 -6.94 -2.89
N LEU A 72 5.07 -7.78 -1.92
CA LEU A 72 4.74 -9.21 -1.93
C LEU A 72 3.23 -9.44 -1.84
N ILE A 73 2.52 -8.76 -0.92
CA ILE A 73 1.05 -8.80 -0.82
C ILE A 73 0.42 -8.35 -2.15
N SER A 74 0.93 -7.26 -2.73
CA SER A 74 0.44 -6.77 -4.03
C SER A 74 0.64 -7.80 -5.16
N SER A 75 1.74 -8.54 -5.12
CA SER A 75 2.05 -9.58 -6.12
C SER A 75 1.15 -10.82 -5.96
N ILE A 76 0.85 -11.22 -4.72
CA ILE A 76 -0.12 -12.29 -4.40
C ILE A 76 -1.50 -11.92 -4.98
N ASN A 77 -2.00 -10.72 -4.66
CA ASN A 77 -3.31 -10.26 -5.11
C ASN A 77 -3.38 -10.06 -6.63
N LYS A 78 -2.27 -9.70 -7.28
CA LYS A 78 -2.18 -9.63 -8.75
C LYS A 78 -2.36 -11.00 -9.38
N LYS A 79 -1.76 -12.05 -8.80
CA LYS A 79 -1.90 -13.44 -9.26
C LYS A 79 -3.33 -13.96 -9.08
N GLU A 80 -4.02 -13.52 -8.03
CA GLU A 80 -5.41 -13.88 -7.73
C GLU A 80 -6.45 -13.02 -8.47
N GLY A 81 -6.00 -12.10 -9.34
CA GLY A 81 -6.89 -11.23 -10.12
C GLY A 81 -7.66 -10.19 -9.30
N GLN A 82 -7.17 -9.84 -8.10
CA GLN A 82 -7.84 -8.89 -7.20
C GLN A 82 -7.40 -7.45 -7.46
N PHE A 83 -6.10 -7.16 -7.36
CA PHE A 83 -5.51 -5.84 -7.63
C PHE A 83 -3.99 -5.97 -7.84
N SER A 84 -3.36 -4.94 -8.42
CA SER A 84 -1.91 -4.87 -8.63
C SER A 84 -1.23 -3.81 -7.74
N LEU A 85 0.12 -3.81 -7.73
CA LEU A 85 0.90 -2.78 -7.05
C LEU A 85 0.61 -1.37 -7.62
N GLU A 86 0.38 -1.28 -8.93
CA GLU A 86 0.00 -0.04 -9.61
C GLU A 86 -1.36 0.48 -9.11
N ASP A 87 -2.30 -0.42 -8.79
CA ASP A 87 -3.59 -0.04 -8.20
C ASP A 87 -3.40 0.52 -6.79
N VAL A 88 -2.53 -0.10 -5.97
CA VAL A 88 -2.17 0.41 -4.64
C VAL A 88 -1.59 1.83 -4.71
N PHE A 89 -0.64 2.06 -5.63
CA PHE A 89 -0.05 3.39 -5.84
C PHE A 89 -1.08 4.42 -6.32
N ARG A 90 -1.94 4.04 -7.27
CA ARG A 90 -3.00 4.92 -7.76
C ARG A 90 -3.95 5.31 -6.64
N GLU A 91 -4.38 4.34 -5.85
CA GLU A 91 -5.35 4.55 -4.76
C GLU A 91 -4.77 5.43 -3.64
N VAL A 92 -3.55 5.14 -3.17
CA VAL A 92 -2.93 5.95 -2.12
C VAL A 92 -2.64 7.37 -2.62
N ASN A 93 -2.16 7.54 -3.86
CA ASN A 93 -1.87 8.85 -4.42
C ASN A 93 -3.15 9.69 -4.60
N ALA A 94 -4.20 9.12 -5.20
CA ALA A 94 -5.48 9.81 -5.36
C ALA A 94 -6.07 10.25 -4.02
N LYS A 95 -6.02 9.37 -3.01
CA LYS A 95 -6.43 9.68 -1.64
C LYS A 95 -5.61 10.82 -1.03
N LEU A 96 -4.29 10.80 -1.17
CA LEU A 96 -3.41 11.84 -0.63
C LEU A 96 -3.65 13.19 -1.31
N VAL A 97 -3.75 13.24 -2.64
CA VAL A 97 -4.06 14.47 -3.38
C VAL A 97 -5.40 15.06 -2.93
N ARG A 98 -6.44 14.21 -2.86
CA ARG A 98 -7.79 14.64 -2.44
C ARG A 98 -7.84 15.14 -0.99
N ARG A 99 -7.11 14.50 -0.07
CA ARG A 99 -7.08 14.87 1.36
C ARG A 99 -6.19 16.09 1.67
N HIS A 100 -5.43 16.59 0.71
CA HIS A 100 -4.59 17.79 0.89
C HIS A 100 -4.90 18.89 -0.16
N PRO A 101 -6.13 19.44 -0.20
CA PRO A 101 -6.48 20.48 -1.17
C PRO A 101 -5.66 21.77 -0.99
N HIS A 102 -5.17 22.02 0.21
CA HIS A 102 -4.29 23.14 0.50
C HIS A 102 -2.93 23.04 -0.21
N VAL A 103 -2.44 21.82 -0.47
CA VAL A 103 -1.21 21.59 -1.24
C VAL A 103 -1.51 21.55 -2.75
N PHE A 104 -2.57 20.84 -3.16
CA PHE A 104 -2.78 20.47 -4.56
C PHE A 104 -3.86 21.26 -5.31
N ALA A 105 -4.70 22.00 -4.59
CA ALA A 105 -5.82 22.78 -5.15
C ALA A 105 -5.86 24.24 -4.65
N GLY A 106 -4.82 24.69 -3.95
CA GLY A 106 -4.67 26.08 -3.50
C GLY A 106 -5.69 26.52 -2.44
N THR A 107 -6.32 25.59 -1.72
CA THR A 107 -7.24 25.93 -0.64
C THR A 107 -6.47 26.56 0.54
N SER A 108 -6.82 27.78 0.91
CA SER A 108 -6.21 28.43 2.08
C SER A 108 -6.81 27.91 3.38
N TYR A 109 -6.01 27.92 4.44
CA TYR A 109 -6.43 27.69 5.81
C TYR A 109 -5.73 28.72 6.70
N GLU A 110 -6.35 29.12 7.81
CA GLU A 110 -5.81 30.14 8.71
C GLU A 110 -5.11 29.50 9.91
N THR A 111 -5.59 28.33 10.35
CA THR A 111 -5.04 27.61 11.51
C THR A 111 -4.88 26.12 11.24
N GLU A 112 -4.03 25.45 12.03
CA GLU A 112 -3.90 23.99 12.01
C GLU A 112 -5.23 23.29 12.38
N GLU A 113 -6.07 23.92 13.21
CA GLU A 113 -7.39 23.40 13.54
C GLU A 113 -8.34 23.41 12.34
N ASP A 114 -8.30 24.45 11.51
CA ASP A 114 -9.10 24.51 10.28
C ASP A 114 -8.65 23.44 9.29
N LEU A 115 -7.34 23.21 9.21
CA LEU A 115 -6.75 22.14 8.40
C LEU A 115 -7.23 20.75 8.87
N ALA A 116 -7.22 20.51 10.18
CA ALA A 116 -7.70 19.27 10.77
C ALA A 116 -9.20 19.05 10.53
N LYS A 117 -10.02 20.10 10.69
CA LYS A 117 -11.47 20.06 10.41
C LYS A 117 -11.75 19.76 8.93
N GLN A 118 -11.02 20.40 8.02
CA GLN A 118 -11.14 20.16 6.58
C GLN A 118 -10.79 18.70 6.24
N TRP A 119 -9.71 18.18 6.81
CA TRP A 119 -9.30 16.79 6.60
C TRP A 119 -10.33 15.79 7.10
N GLU A 120 -10.90 16.02 8.29
CA GLU A 120 -11.93 15.14 8.84
C GLU A 120 -13.23 15.20 8.03
N LYS A 121 -13.62 16.39 7.52
CA LYS A 121 -14.76 16.53 6.60
C LYS A 121 -14.57 15.72 5.33
N ILE A 122 -13.39 15.78 4.71
CA ILE A 122 -13.08 15.01 3.49
C ILE A 122 -13.13 13.50 3.78
N LYS A 123 -12.59 13.05 4.92
CA LYS A 123 -12.67 11.65 5.34
C LYS A 123 -14.11 11.16 5.53
N GLN A 124 -14.98 11.99 6.11
CA GLN A 124 -16.38 11.65 6.31
C GLN A 124 -17.11 11.50 4.97
N GLN A 125 -16.85 12.41 4.02
CA GLN A 125 -17.38 12.35 2.66
C GLN A 125 -16.98 11.04 1.95
N GLU A 126 -15.69 10.67 2.01
CA GLU A 126 -15.19 9.43 1.41
C GLU A 126 -15.84 8.18 2.00
N LYS A 127 -16.07 8.12 3.32
CA LYS A 127 -16.76 7.01 3.96
C LYS A 127 -18.21 6.90 3.50
N HIS A 128 -18.86 8.03 3.21
CA HIS A 128 -20.22 8.05 2.68
C HIS A 128 -20.24 7.53 1.24
N ASP A 129 -19.34 8.02 0.39
CA ASP A 129 -19.26 7.64 -1.02
C ASP A 129 -18.86 6.17 -1.21
N ALA A 130 -17.95 5.66 -0.37
CA ALA A 130 -17.55 4.25 -0.38
C ALA A 130 -18.70 3.30 0.01
N LYS A 131 -19.63 3.72 0.89
CA LYS A 131 -20.82 2.94 1.24
C LYS A 131 -21.83 2.85 0.09
N ILE A 132 -21.85 3.83 -0.81
CA ILE A 132 -22.76 3.87 -1.96
C ILE A 132 -22.27 2.95 -3.09
N GLN A 133 -20.96 2.63 -3.14
CA GLN A 133 -20.37 1.79 -4.20
C GLN A 133 -20.40 0.28 -3.93
N ILE A 134 -20.85 -0.18 -2.76
CA ILE A 134 -20.95 -1.61 -2.41
C ILE A 134 -22.38 -2.15 -2.66
N ALA A 135 -22.88 -2.03 -3.88
CA ALA A 135 -24.01 -2.86 -4.32
C ALA A 135 -23.42 -4.15 -4.95
N PRO A 136 -23.76 -5.35 -4.47
CA PRO A 136 -23.15 -6.58 -4.96
C PRO A 136 -23.51 -6.81 -6.42
N THR A 137 -22.50 -6.87 -7.29
CA THR A 137 -22.67 -7.41 -8.65
C THR A 137 -22.89 -8.91 -8.54
N ASN A 138 -24.15 -9.32 -8.62
CA ASN A 138 -24.57 -10.70 -8.83
C ASN A 138 -23.95 -11.23 -10.14
N ASN A 139 -22.85 -12.00 -10.05
CA ASN A 139 -22.40 -12.80 -11.17
C ASN A 139 -23.12 -14.15 -11.15
N ASN A 140 -24.20 -14.14 -11.92
CA ASN A 140 -25.02 -15.24 -12.38
C ASN A 140 -24.17 -16.45 -12.81
N LYS A 141 -24.11 -17.51 -11.99
CA LYS A 141 -23.68 -18.83 -12.46
C LYS A 141 -24.83 -19.41 -13.28
N GLY A 142 -24.81 -19.10 -14.58
CA GLY A 142 -25.63 -19.71 -15.60
C GLY A 142 -25.43 -21.22 -15.60
N ASN A 143 -26.50 -21.90 -15.25
CA ASN A 143 -26.74 -23.32 -15.38
C ASN A 143 -26.72 -23.70 -16.87
N ILE A 144 -25.80 -24.57 -17.31
CA ILE A 144 -25.96 -25.28 -18.58
C ILE A 144 -25.74 -26.77 -18.30
N LYS A 145 -26.78 -27.51 -18.66
CA LYS A 145 -26.94 -28.96 -18.57
C LYS A 145 -25.85 -29.73 -19.31
#